data_AF-R7BR43-F1
#
_entry.id   AF-R7BR43-F1
#
_cell.length_a   1.000
_cell.length_b   1.000
_cell.length_c   1.000
_cell.angle_alpha   90.00
_cell.angle_beta   90.00
_cell.angle_gamma   90.00
#
_symmetry.space_group_name_H-M   'P 1'
#
loop_
_entity.id
_entity.type
_entity.pdbx_description
1 polymer ?
#
loop_
_entity_poly.entity_id
_entity_poly.type
_entity_poly.pdbx_seq_one_letter_code
_entity_poly.pdbx_strand_id
1 'polypeptide(L)'
;MGSFDPHISEDVVAVVASSVERMSLLRQVDLLSFVMGEGLVAGPASQYCYYYARRQGYDIPPFPLAGCGEIKEFFSDQGVSNVPEWYSKIGIDEKGYTCLHERTIVAVRDAHNRRMAYLLDGEYHTQDKDFLSLSESGVALRLGEQRLRGLLQILFDFLVRGNSGGRPLF
;
A
#
# COMPACT_ATOMS: atom_id res chain seq x y z
N MET A 1 -34.38 6.64 17.94
CA MET A 1 -32.93 6.32 17.88
C MET A 1 -32.41 6.94 16.60
N GLY A 2 -31.67 8.04 16.73
CA GLY A 2 -31.15 8.79 15.57
C GLY A 2 -30.08 7.96 14.88
N SER A 3 -30.31 7.66 13.61
CA SER A 3 -29.29 7.15 12.69
C SER A 3 -28.18 8.19 12.64
N PHE A 4 -26.98 7.85 13.13
CA PHE A 4 -25.78 8.62 12.85
C PHE A 4 -25.49 8.45 11.36
N ASP A 5 -25.87 9.44 10.57
CA ASP A 5 -25.52 9.53 9.16
C ASP A 5 -24.08 10.07 9.08
N PRO A 6 -23.07 9.28 8.68
CA PRO A 6 -21.69 9.72 8.70
C PRO A 6 -21.38 10.50 7.42
N HIS A 7 -22.22 11.47 7.06
CA HIS A 7 -21.83 12.50 6.11
C HIS A 7 -20.93 13.49 6.85
N ILE A 8 -19.63 13.16 6.93
CA ILE A 8 -18.62 14.16 7.28
C ILE A 8 -18.78 15.30 6.26
N SER A 9 -19.18 16.48 6.75
CA SER A 9 -19.34 17.68 5.90
C SER A 9 -18.05 17.93 5.12
N GLU A 10 -18.16 18.33 3.84
CA GLU A 10 -17.02 18.74 3.02
C GLU A 10 -16.16 19.81 3.72
N ASP A 11 -16.78 20.66 4.55
CA ASP A 11 -16.07 21.67 5.35
C ASP A 11 -15.12 21.05 6.37
N VAL A 12 -15.53 19.95 7.02
CA VAL A 12 -14.69 19.24 8.00
C VAL A 12 -13.51 18.59 7.28
N VAL A 13 -13.75 17.99 6.12
CA VAL A 13 -12.69 17.41 5.28
C VAL A 13 -11.71 18.51 4.84
N ALA A 14 -12.20 19.68 4.42
CA ALA A 14 -11.37 20.81 4.02
C ALA A 14 -10.52 21.36 5.18
N VAL A 15 -11.09 21.48 6.38
CA VAL A 15 -10.36 21.93 7.57
C VAL A 15 -9.26 20.93 7.95
N VAL A 16 -9.57 19.64 7.95
CA VAL A 16 -8.58 18.58 8.24
C VAL A 16 -7.49 18.57 7.19
N ALA A 17 -7.83 18.61 5.89
CA ALA A 17 -6.87 18.66 4.80
C ALA A 17 -5.92 19.86 4.93
N SER A 18 -6.46 21.06 5.19
CA SER A 18 -5.65 22.26 5.37
C SER A 18 -4.75 22.20 6.61
N SER A 19 -5.15 21.47 7.66
CA SER A 19 -4.35 21.27 8.86
C SER A 19 -3.20 20.30 8.60
N VAL A 20 -3.47 19.22 7.87
CA VAL A 20 -2.46 18.24 7.43
C VAL A 20 -1.42 18.91 6.53
N GLU A 21 -1.82 19.76 5.59
CA GLU A 21 -0.90 20.48 4.69
C GLU A 21 0.09 21.38 5.43
N ARG A 22 -0.26 21.88 6.62
CA ARG A 22 0.63 22.69 7.47
C ARG A 22 1.61 21.85 8.30
N MET A 23 1.37 20.54 8.42
CA MET A 23 2.29 19.63 9.11
C MET A 23 3.52 19.34 8.25
N SER A 24 4.66 19.06 8.88
CA SER A 24 5.81 18.51 8.17
C SER A 24 5.43 17.16 7.54
N LEU A 25 6.05 16.80 6.41
CA LEU A 25 5.71 15.55 5.71
C LEU A 25 5.89 14.31 6.62
N LEU A 26 6.90 14.30 7.48
CA LEU A 26 7.10 13.21 8.45
C LEU A 26 5.94 13.09 9.42
N ARG A 27 5.41 14.21 9.92
CA ARG A 27 4.21 14.21 10.78
C ARG A 27 2.96 13.75 10.05
N GLN A 28 2.84 14.08 8.76
CA GLN A 28 1.75 13.57 7.93
C GLN A 28 1.85 12.04 7.78
N VAL A 29 3.05 11.50 7.57
CA VAL A 29 3.29 10.05 7.53
C VAL A 29 2.95 9.39 8.86
N ASP A 30 3.38 9.96 9.99
CA ASP A 30 3.10 9.43 11.33
C ASP A 30 1.59 9.37 11.58
N LEU A 31 0.88 10.47 11.30
CA LEU A 31 -0.57 10.54 11.46
C LEU A 31 -1.28 9.53 10.56
N LEU A 32 -0.89 9.46 9.30
CA LEU A 32 -1.51 8.54 8.34
C LEU A 32 -1.27 7.09 8.75
N SER A 33 -0.04 6.72 9.13
CA SER A 33 0.30 5.38 9.58
C SER A 33 -0.46 5.02 10.87
N PHE A 34 -0.61 5.98 11.79
CA PHE A 34 -1.40 5.79 13.01
C PHE A 34 -2.89 5.53 12.71
N VAL A 35 -3.51 6.34 11.85
CA VAL A 35 -4.93 6.22 11.50
C VAL A 35 -5.20 4.93 10.72
N MET A 36 -4.31 4.58 9.79
CA MET A 36 -4.48 3.42 8.93
C MET A 36 -4.10 2.11 9.62
N GLY A 37 -3.22 2.15 10.63
CA GLY A 37 -2.65 0.98 11.27
C GLY A 37 -2.06 0.02 10.23
N GLU A 38 -2.50 -1.23 10.26
CA GLU A 38 -2.09 -2.26 9.30
C GLU A 38 -2.58 -2.04 7.86
N GLY A 39 -3.44 -1.05 7.66
CA GLY A 39 -3.98 -0.67 6.35
C GLY A 39 -3.01 0.12 5.48
N LEU A 40 -1.86 0.57 6.00
CA LEU A 40 -0.82 1.27 5.22
C LEU A 40 0.55 0.68 5.52
N VAL A 41 1.11 -0.03 4.55
CA VAL A 41 2.36 -0.76 4.71
C VAL A 41 3.34 -0.49 3.57
N ALA A 42 4.63 -0.63 3.87
CA ALA A 42 5.69 -0.54 2.88
C ALA A 42 6.76 -1.62 3.10
N GLY A 43 7.38 -2.06 2.01
CA GLY A 43 8.38 -3.13 2.05
C GLY A 43 8.92 -3.51 0.67
N PRO A 44 9.67 -4.62 0.58
CA PRO A 44 10.26 -5.10 -0.66
C PRO A 44 9.17 -5.49 -1.67
N ALA A 45 9.18 -4.86 -2.85
CA ALA A 45 8.13 -5.06 -3.83
C ALA A 45 8.05 -6.51 -4.32
N SER A 46 9.18 -7.20 -4.47
CA SER A 46 9.26 -8.60 -4.89
C SER A 46 8.50 -9.59 -4.01
N GLN A 47 8.30 -9.28 -2.73
CA GLN A 47 7.67 -10.19 -1.76
C GLN A 47 6.20 -9.85 -1.47
N TYR A 48 5.67 -8.79 -2.07
CA TYR A 48 4.35 -8.27 -1.72
C TYR A 48 3.21 -9.26 -2.00
N CYS A 49 3.29 -10.02 -3.10
CA CYS A 49 2.32 -11.08 -3.41
C CYS A 49 2.13 -12.07 -2.26
N TYR A 50 3.23 -12.53 -1.67
CA TYR A 50 3.21 -13.52 -0.59
C TYR A 50 2.80 -12.90 0.74
N TYR A 51 3.22 -11.66 1.00
CA TYR A 51 2.72 -10.89 2.14
C TYR A 51 1.20 -10.73 2.07
N TYR A 52 0.69 -10.32 0.90
CA TYR A 52 -0.73 -10.10 0.67
C TYR A 52 -1.52 -11.40 0.84
N ALA A 53 -1.06 -12.49 0.24
CA ALA A 53 -1.73 -13.78 0.35
C ALA A 53 -1.78 -14.27 1.81
N ARG A 54 -0.70 -14.15 2.60
CA ARG A 54 -0.73 -14.45 4.05
C ARG A 54 -1.78 -13.60 4.79
N ARG A 55 -1.90 -12.32 4.44
CA ARG A 55 -2.93 -11.43 5.00
C ARG A 55 -4.36 -11.81 4.62
N GLN A 56 -4.56 -12.59 3.55
CA GLN A 56 -5.86 -13.17 3.17
C GLN A 56 -6.13 -14.51 3.88
N GLY A 57 -5.18 -15.05 4.65
CA GLY A 57 -5.35 -16.27 5.44
C GLY A 57 -4.74 -17.53 4.83
N TYR A 58 -4.05 -17.43 3.69
CA TYR A 58 -3.32 -18.57 3.12
C TYR A 58 -2.05 -18.85 3.93
N ASP A 59 -1.78 -20.12 4.22
CA ASP A 59 -0.57 -20.61 4.87
C ASP A 59 0.58 -20.68 3.87
N ILE A 60 1.20 -19.52 3.63
CA ILE A 60 2.35 -19.39 2.75
C ILE A 60 3.60 -19.20 3.61
N PRO A 61 4.63 -20.05 3.48
CA PRO A 61 5.85 -19.93 4.27
C PRO A 61 6.59 -18.61 3.98
N PRO A 62 7.32 -18.05 4.96
CA PRO A 62 8.20 -16.91 4.74
C PRO A 62 9.23 -17.19 3.64
N PHE A 63 9.52 -16.18 2.82
CA PHE A 63 10.46 -16.30 1.70
C PHE A 63 11.91 -16.63 2.16
N PRO A 64 12.66 -17.49 1.43
CA PRO A 64 12.37 -18.14 0.15
C PRO A 64 11.44 -19.37 0.27
N LEU A 65 10.49 -19.50 -0.68
CA LEU A 65 9.36 -20.43 -0.64
C LEU A 65 9.81 -21.90 -0.63
N ALA A 66 9.49 -22.63 0.44
CA ALA A 66 9.53 -24.08 0.43
C ALA A 66 8.23 -24.62 -0.21
N GLY A 67 8.35 -25.24 -1.38
CA GLY A 67 7.31 -25.95 -2.17
C GLY A 67 5.89 -25.97 -1.60
N CYS A 68 5.14 -24.89 -1.77
CA CYS A 68 3.82 -24.72 -1.15
C CYS A 68 2.69 -24.80 -2.19
N GLY A 69 1.62 -25.53 -1.87
CA GLY A 69 0.43 -25.72 -2.72
C GLY A 69 -0.56 -24.55 -2.65
N GLU A 70 -0.69 -23.90 -1.49
CA GLU A 70 -1.70 -22.85 -1.26
C GLU A 70 -1.46 -21.57 -2.06
N ILE A 71 -0.23 -21.33 -2.53
CA ILE A 71 0.01 -20.21 -3.45
C ILE A 71 -0.72 -20.39 -4.79
N LYS A 72 -0.93 -21.63 -5.23
CA LYS A 72 -1.72 -21.92 -6.44
C LYS A 72 -3.21 -21.71 -6.20
N GLU A 73 -3.69 -22.06 -5.02
CA GLU A 73 -5.08 -21.78 -4.61
C GLU A 73 -5.33 -20.29 -4.54
N PHE A 74 -4.41 -19.53 -3.91
CA PHE A 74 -4.42 -18.08 -3.95
C PHE A 74 -4.47 -17.53 -5.37
N PHE A 75 -3.63 -18.00 -6.30
CA PHE A 75 -3.68 -17.54 -7.69
C PHE A 75 -5.02 -17.85 -8.35
N SER A 76 -5.56 -19.05 -8.15
CA SER A 76 -6.87 -19.45 -8.66
C SER A 76 -7.98 -18.53 -8.13
N ASP A 77 -8.01 -18.24 -6.83
CA ASP A 77 -9.00 -17.36 -6.20
C ASP A 77 -8.83 -15.90 -6.65
N GLN A 78 -7.61 -15.51 -6.99
CA GLN A 78 -7.31 -14.21 -7.60
C GLN A 78 -7.59 -14.18 -9.10
N GLY A 79 -7.97 -15.30 -9.74
CA GLY A 79 -8.23 -15.39 -11.18
C GLY A 79 -6.97 -15.21 -12.05
N VAL A 80 -5.81 -15.59 -11.52
CA VAL A 80 -4.50 -15.51 -12.20
C VAL A 80 -3.80 -16.86 -12.13
N SER A 81 -2.79 -17.07 -12.97
CA SER A 81 -2.09 -18.36 -13.06
C SER A 81 -0.71 -18.35 -12.41
N ASN A 82 -0.13 -17.17 -12.21
CA ASN A 82 1.26 -17.01 -11.76
C ASN A 82 1.50 -15.63 -11.13
N VAL A 83 2.69 -15.47 -10.54
CA VAL A 83 3.13 -14.23 -9.88
C VAL A 83 3.15 -13.01 -10.83
N PRO A 84 3.73 -13.08 -12.05
CA PRO A 84 3.67 -11.95 -13.00
C PRO A 84 2.24 -11.45 -13.29
N GLU A 85 1.30 -12.37 -13.54
CA GLU A 85 -0.10 -12.03 -13.78
C GLU A 85 -0.74 -11.36 -12.57
N TRP A 86 -0.39 -11.81 -11.36
CA TRP A 86 -0.84 -11.16 -10.13
C TRP A 86 -0.34 -9.71 -10.01
N TYR A 87 0.93 -9.46 -10.30
CA TYR A 87 1.47 -8.09 -10.30
C TYR A 87 0.83 -7.21 -11.38
N SER A 88 0.57 -7.77 -12.57
CA SER A 88 -0.16 -7.07 -13.63
C SER A 88 -1.58 -6.69 -13.18
N LYS A 89 -2.28 -7.57 -12.46
CA LYS A 89 -3.62 -7.32 -11.90
C LYS A 89 -3.64 -6.10 -10.96
N ILE A 90 -2.58 -5.90 -10.17
CA ILE A 90 -2.48 -4.75 -9.25
C ILE A 90 -1.83 -3.51 -9.90
N GLY A 91 -1.62 -3.53 -11.21
CA GLY A 91 -1.14 -2.38 -12.00
C GLY A 91 0.37 -2.26 -12.12
N ILE A 92 1.12 -3.32 -11.84
CA ILE A 92 2.58 -3.37 -12.05
C ILE A 92 2.82 -4.04 -13.40
N ASP A 93 3.29 -3.25 -14.36
CA ASP A 93 3.60 -3.69 -15.72
C ASP A 93 4.84 -4.60 -15.78
N GLU A 94 5.12 -5.16 -16.95
CA GLU A 94 6.25 -6.08 -17.17
C GLU A 94 7.60 -5.45 -16.80
N LYS A 95 7.78 -4.16 -17.11
CA LYS A 95 8.99 -3.41 -16.75
C LYS A 95 9.12 -3.24 -15.24
N GLY A 96 8.03 -2.93 -14.56
CA GLY A 96 7.93 -2.88 -13.11
C GLY A 96 8.23 -4.24 -12.47
N TYR A 97 7.63 -5.29 -13.01
CA TYR A 97 7.81 -6.67 -12.57
C TYR A 97 9.29 -7.12 -12.62
N THR A 98 9.95 -6.85 -13.75
CA THR A 98 11.36 -7.24 -13.98
C THR A 98 12.31 -6.60 -12.97
N CYS A 99 11.98 -5.40 -12.49
CA CYS A 99 12.78 -4.64 -11.54
C CYS A 99 12.25 -4.72 -10.09
N LEU A 100 11.33 -5.63 -9.75
CA LEU A 100 10.73 -5.67 -8.40
C LEU A 100 11.75 -5.84 -7.26
N HIS A 101 12.88 -6.48 -7.55
CA HIS A 101 13.94 -6.71 -6.58
C HIS A 101 14.70 -5.43 -6.19
N GLU A 102 14.57 -4.34 -6.95
CA GLU A 102 15.23 -3.05 -6.70
C GLU A 102 14.23 -1.96 -6.26
N ARG A 103 13.02 -2.37 -5.84
CA ARG A 103 11.90 -1.45 -5.64
C ARG A 103 11.21 -1.67 -4.31
N THR A 104 10.75 -0.56 -3.74
CA THR A 104 9.84 -0.55 -2.60
C THR A 104 8.41 -0.47 -3.11
N ILE A 105 7.50 -1.26 -2.54
CA ILE A 105 6.07 -1.06 -2.72
C ILE A 105 5.46 -0.40 -1.48
N VAL A 106 4.51 0.49 -1.69
CA VAL A 106 3.64 1.05 -0.65
C VAL A 106 2.22 0.63 -0.96
N ALA A 107 1.59 -0.09 -0.06
CA ALA A 107 0.22 -0.57 -0.21
C ALA A 107 -0.69 0.07 0.82
N VAL A 108 -1.88 0.48 0.38
CA VAL A 108 -2.88 1.14 1.21
C VAL A 108 -4.23 0.46 1.03
N ARG A 109 -4.98 0.31 2.12
CA ARG A 109 -6.33 -0.24 2.19
C ARG A 109 -7.28 0.80 2.76
N ASP A 110 -8.36 1.12 2.07
CA ASP A 110 -9.36 2.06 2.56
C ASP A 110 -10.39 1.43 3.52
N ALA A 111 -11.35 2.23 3.98
CA ALA A 111 -12.42 1.79 4.88
C ALA A 111 -13.40 0.78 4.24
N HIS A 112 -13.44 0.70 2.91
CA HIS A 112 -14.27 -0.24 2.16
C HIS A 112 -13.50 -1.51 1.77
N ASN A 113 -12.32 -1.74 2.38
CA ASN A 113 -11.46 -2.88 2.10
C ASN A 113 -10.94 -2.92 0.65
N ARG A 114 -10.95 -1.79 -0.07
CA ARG A 114 -10.33 -1.65 -1.40
C ARG A 114 -8.85 -1.36 -1.20
N ARG A 115 -7.97 -1.96 -2.00
CA ARG A 115 -6.53 -1.73 -1.91
C ARG A 115 -5.98 -1.09 -3.15
N MET A 116 -4.94 -0.29 -2.94
CA MET A 116 -4.11 0.28 -3.99
C MET A 116 -2.65 0.00 -3.64
N ALA A 117 -1.85 -0.31 -4.66
CA ALA A 117 -0.41 -0.46 -4.54
C ALA A 117 0.31 0.64 -5.33
N TYR A 118 1.42 1.13 -4.79
CA TYR A 118 2.28 2.11 -5.41
C TYR A 118 3.71 1.62 -5.42
N LEU A 119 4.32 1.57 -6.60
CA LEU A 119 5.69 1.10 -6.78
C LEU A 119 6.65 2.28 -6.82
N LEU A 120 7.66 2.27 -5.95
CA LEU A 120 8.71 3.26 -5.88
C LEU A 120 9.98 2.71 -6.54
N ASP A 121 10.54 3.48 -7.47
CA ASP A 121 11.85 3.17 -8.04
C ASP A 121 12.95 3.41 -7.00
N GLY A 122 13.60 2.34 -6.56
CA GLY A 122 14.63 2.32 -5.51
C GLY A 122 14.19 1.60 -4.22
N GLU A 123 15.18 1.17 -3.45
CA GLU A 123 15.00 0.52 -2.15
C GLU A 123 15.07 1.56 -1.01
N TYR A 124 13.91 1.84 -0.43
CA TYR A 124 13.77 2.84 0.64
C TYR A 124 13.44 2.23 2.00
N HIS A 125 13.20 0.92 2.05
CA HIS A 125 12.80 0.21 3.26
C HIS A 125 14.02 -0.16 4.12
N THR A 126 13.82 -0.34 5.43
CA THR A 126 14.89 -0.71 6.39
C THR A 126 15.14 -2.22 6.49
N GLN A 127 14.18 -3.06 6.10
CA GLN A 127 14.22 -4.51 6.30
C GLN A 127 13.71 -5.28 5.08
N ASP A 128 14.49 -6.27 4.63
CA ASP A 128 14.23 -6.98 3.38
C ASP A 128 13.13 -8.05 3.46
N LYS A 129 12.54 -8.32 4.63
CA LYS A 129 11.66 -9.50 4.82
C LYS A 129 10.31 -9.22 5.47
N ASP A 130 10.12 -8.03 6.05
CA ASP A 130 8.89 -7.67 6.74
C ASP A 130 8.29 -6.39 6.17
N PHE A 131 6.96 -6.36 6.13
CA PHE A 131 6.17 -5.18 5.77
C PHE A 131 5.82 -4.44 7.04
N LEU A 132 6.30 -3.21 7.14
CA LEU A 132 6.08 -2.33 8.28
C LEU A 132 5.10 -1.23 7.90
N SER A 133 4.57 -0.54 8.92
CA SER A 133 3.84 0.71 8.70
C SER A 133 4.71 1.72 7.93
N LEU A 134 4.10 2.63 7.17
CA LEU A 134 4.87 3.59 6.38
C LEU A 134 5.83 4.43 7.24
N SER A 135 5.44 4.80 8.46
CA SER A 135 6.28 5.51 9.45
C SER A 135 7.49 4.69 9.91
N GLU A 136 7.35 3.38 10.07
CA GLU A 136 8.41 2.50 10.59
C GLU A 136 9.30 1.89 9.49
N SER A 137 8.81 1.87 8.26
CA SER A 137 9.51 1.28 7.10
C SER A 137 10.81 2.01 6.75
N GLY A 138 11.00 3.25 7.20
CA GLY A 138 12.10 4.14 6.81
C GLY A 138 11.94 4.78 5.43
N VAL A 139 10.85 4.49 4.69
CA VAL A 139 10.57 5.08 3.37
C VAL A 139 10.52 6.60 3.45
N ALA A 140 9.80 7.15 4.43
CA ALA A 140 9.64 8.59 4.61
C ALA A 140 10.98 9.33 4.82
N LEU A 141 11.96 8.66 5.42
CA LEU A 141 13.28 9.25 5.68
C LEU A 141 14.20 9.22 4.44
N ARG A 142 14.00 8.25 3.53
CA ARG A 142 14.92 8.01 2.40
C ARG A 142 14.40 8.48 1.04
N LEU A 143 13.08 8.60 0.87
CA LEU A 143 12.45 8.86 -0.43
C LEU A 143 12.71 10.29 -0.97
N GLY A 144 13.15 11.22 -0.11
CA GLY A 144 13.34 12.63 -0.42
C GLY A 144 12.02 13.42 -0.43
N GLU A 145 12.09 14.72 -0.15
CA GLU A 145 10.90 15.53 0.17
C GLU A 145 9.86 15.56 -0.98
N GLN A 146 10.30 15.86 -2.21
CA GLN A 146 9.38 16.00 -3.35
C GLN A 146 8.65 14.69 -3.67
N ARG A 147 9.36 13.57 -3.63
CA ARG A 147 8.77 12.24 -3.90
C ARG A 147 7.88 11.80 -2.75
N LEU A 148 8.24 12.09 -1.50
CA LEU A 148 7.39 11.83 -0.34
C LEU A 148 6.09 12.64 -0.40
N ARG A 149 6.16 13.92 -0.80
CA ARG A 149 4.97 14.76 -1.01
C ARG A 149 4.05 14.17 -2.08
N GLY A 150 4.62 13.73 -3.22
CA GLY A 150 3.86 13.07 -4.28
C GLY A 150 3.21 11.77 -3.82
N LEU A 151 3.92 10.94 -3.03
CA LEU A 151 3.36 9.73 -2.42
C LEU A 151 2.19 10.06 -1.50
N LEU A 152 2.35 11.01 -0.58
CA LEU A 152 1.30 11.43 0.35
C LEU A 152 0.07 11.95 -0.39
N GLN A 153 0.26 12.75 -1.44
CA GLN A 153 -0.85 13.23 -2.27
C GLN A 153 -1.65 12.06 -2.86
N ILE A 154 -0.98 11.07 -3.44
CA ILE A 154 -1.63 9.87 -3.99
C ILE A 154 -2.40 9.11 -2.90
N LEU A 155 -1.81 8.94 -1.71
CA LEU A 155 -2.45 8.25 -0.60
C LEU A 155 -3.68 9.00 -0.09
N PHE A 156 -3.60 10.33 0.07
CA PHE A 156 -4.72 11.15 0.50
C PHE A 156 -5.85 11.18 -0.53
N ASP A 157 -5.54 11.32 -1.82
CA ASP A 157 -6.55 11.29 -2.87
C ASP A 157 -7.29 9.95 -2.90
N PHE A 158 -6.58 8.84 -2.68
CA PHE A 158 -7.21 7.53 -2.57
C PHE A 158 -8.08 7.40 -1.31
N LEU A 159 -7.56 7.77 -0.15
CA LEU A 159 -8.23 7.56 1.13
C LEU A 159 -9.43 8.49 1.37
N VAL A 160 -9.33 9.74 0.92
CA VAL A 160 -10.35 10.76 1.15
C VAL A 160 -11.35 10.82 0.00
N ARG A 161 -10.85 10.75 -1.24
CA ARG A 161 -11.69 10.95 -2.45
C ARG A 161 -12.02 9.65 -3.17
N GLY A 162 -11.48 8.51 -2.72
CA GLY A 162 -11.62 7.24 -3.43
C GLY A 162 -10.93 7.23 -4.79
N ASN A 163 -10.04 8.17 -5.07
CA ASN A 163 -9.40 8.34 -6.37
C ASN A 163 -8.05 7.61 -6.39
N SER A 164 -7.94 6.53 -7.16
CA SER A 164 -6.69 5.76 -7.31
C SER A 164 -5.69 6.38 -8.29
N GLY A 165 -6.06 7.48 -8.97
CA GLY A 165 -5.26 8.08 -10.02
C GLY A 165 -5.07 7.15 -11.22
N GLY A 166 -6.08 6.34 -11.54
CA GLY A 166 -6.05 5.36 -12.63
C GLY A 166 -5.37 4.03 -12.27
N ARG A 167 -4.94 3.84 -11.02
CA ARG A 167 -4.37 2.57 -10.57
C ARG A 167 -5.47 1.53 -10.34
N PRO A 168 -5.23 0.26 -10.70
CA PRO A 168 -6.14 -0.83 -10.36
C PRO A 168 -6.34 -0.92 -8.85
N LEU A 169 -7.57 -1.21 -8.46
CA LEU A 169 -7.93 -1.58 -7.10
C LEU A 169 -8.04 -3.10 -6.99
N PHE A 170 -7.66 -3.66 -5.85
CA PHE A 170 -7.68 -5.10 -5.59
C PHE A 170 -8.03 -5.45 -4.15
#